data_AF-A0A645CZ14-F1
#
_entry.id   AF-A0A645CZ14-F1
#
_cell.length_a   1.000
_cell.length_b   1.000
_cell.length_c   1.000
_cell.angle_alpha   90.00
_cell.angle_beta   90.00
_cell.angle_gamma   90.00
#
_symmetry.space_group_name_H-M   'P 1'
#
loop_
_entity.id
_entity.type
_entity.pdbx_description
1 polymer ?
#
loop_
_entity_poly.entity_id
_entity_poly.type
_entity_poly.pdbx_seq_one_letter_code
_entity_poly.pdbx_strand_id
1 'polypeptide(L)'
;MIKGTEILRNIQQTSGETTGIYTYQNCNIKNSSLKKGIEFYNIAINKFLGNSLISRLKDNSYSNIEEVIAKLQPDTEKGSGEWIDLSGLIAPKNVIDTLLCEIEDNKHNLDQIQHEFEDMHKNYYQYEWTWALSKLLNRWNKKLTEVSYDDIFSMIELWKESVVKLDKLIYSDAKKEFDLNSKTGFGVDGNEEQKHQDFESVRGNFESNPFVLEVLNHIKIKTNLGDDLIEKLKLQ
;
A
#
# COMPACT_ATOMS: atom_id res chain seq x y z
N MET A 1 6.41 1.55 7.23
CA MET A 1 6.71 2.47 6.09
C MET A 1 6.70 3.93 6.51
N ILE A 2 5.63 4.48 7.10
CA ILE A 2 5.56 5.91 7.52
C ILE A 2 6.77 6.31 8.39
N LYS A 3 6.98 5.62 9.53
CA LYS A 3 8.16 5.83 10.39
C LYS A 3 9.49 5.67 9.63
N GLY A 4 9.54 4.76 8.66
CA GLY A 4 10.72 4.57 7.81
C GLY A 4 11.02 5.78 6.94
N THR A 5 9.99 6.38 6.33
CA THR A 5 10.12 7.63 5.57
C THR A 5 10.59 8.78 6.46
N GLU A 6 10.07 8.89 7.69
CA GLU A 6 10.51 9.90 8.67
C GLU A 6 12.00 9.72 9.00
N ILE A 7 12.44 8.50 9.30
CA ILE A 7 13.86 8.20 9.57
C ILE A 7 14.74 8.59 8.37
N LEU A 8 14.36 8.19 7.15
CA LEU A 8 15.15 8.50 5.94
C LEU A 8 15.22 10.02 5.69
N ARG A 9 14.13 10.77 5.92
CA ARG A 9 14.13 12.22 5.82
C ARG A 9 14.99 12.87 6.89
N ASN A 10 14.94 12.38 8.13
CA ASN A 10 15.76 12.90 9.23
C ASN A 10 17.26 12.68 8.96
N ILE A 11 17.65 11.52 8.41
CA ILE A 11 19.03 11.24 7.99
C ILE A 11 19.48 12.27 6.94
N GLN A 12 18.62 12.52 5.94
CA GLN A 12 18.88 13.48 4.86
C GLN A 12 19.02 14.92 5.38
N GLN A 13 18.16 15.34 6.31
CA GLN A 13 18.20 16.67 6.91
C GLN A 13 19.42 16.88 7.81
N THR A 14 19.74 15.89 8.65
CA THR A 14 20.83 16.00 9.63
C THR A 14 22.21 15.96 8.98
N SER A 15 22.37 15.17 7.92
CA SER A 15 23.66 14.97 7.24
C SER A 15 23.86 15.86 6.01
N GLY A 16 22.84 16.64 5.61
CA GLY A 16 22.84 17.46 4.39
C GLY A 16 22.38 16.71 3.13
N GLU A 17 21.54 17.34 2.32
CA GLU A 17 20.84 16.68 1.19
C GLU A 17 21.76 16.26 0.02
N THR A 18 22.92 16.91 -0.08
CA THR A 18 23.94 16.67 -1.12
C THR A 18 24.95 15.61 -0.72
N THR A 19 24.84 15.07 0.49
CA THR A 19 25.73 14.01 0.99
C THR A 19 25.62 12.77 0.13
N GLY A 20 26.75 12.29 -0.41
CA GLY A 20 26.79 11.16 -1.33
C GLY A 20 26.47 9.81 -0.68
N ILE A 21 26.90 9.63 0.58
CA ILE A 21 26.67 8.43 1.39
C ILE A 21 26.29 8.85 2.81
N TYR A 22 25.16 8.35 3.28
CA TYR A 22 24.69 8.51 4.65
C TYR A 22 25.09 7.30 5.48
N THR A 23 25.38 7.49 6.77
CA THR A 23 25.62 6.40 7.72
C THR A 23 24.51 6.37 8.77
N TYR A 24 23.87 5.22 8.95
CA TYR A 24 22.81 5.02 9.93
C TYR A 24 22.92 3.62 10.55
N GLN A 25 23.02 3.52 11.88
CA GLN A 25 23.15 2.24 12.60
C GLN A 25 24.19 1.29 12.00
N ASN A 26 25.41 1.80 11.73
CA ASN A 26 26.52 1.07 11.09
C ASN A 26 26.28 0.61 9.64
N CYS A 27 25.22 1.10 8.98
CA CYS A 27 24.95 0.87 7.56
C CYS A 27 25.25 2.11 6.72
N ASN A 28 25.85 1.91 5.54
CA ASN A 28 26.08 2.97 4.56
C ASN A 28 24.98 2.96 3.49
N ILE A 29 24.33 4.10 3.29
CA ILE A 29 23.20 4.28 2.37
C ILE A 29 23.58 5.33 1.32
N LYS A 30 23.64 4.93 0.04
CA LYS A 30 23.87 5.89 -1.06
C LYS A 30 22.73 6.91 -1.14
N ASN A 31 23.04 8.15 -1.52
CA ASN A 31 22.02 9.20 -1.70
C ASN A 31 20.87 8.78 -2.62
N SER A 32 21.21 8.16 -3.74
CA SER A 32 20.24 7.64 -4.71
C SER A 32 19.36 6.53 -4.13
N SER A 33 19.93 5.65 -3.31
CA SER A 33 19.17 4.59 -2.62
C SER A 33 18.23 5.15 -1.57
N LEU A 34 18.66 6.16 -0.79
CA LEU A 34 17.81 6.82 0.21
C LEU A 34 16.61 7.50 -0.47
N LYS A 35 16.84 8.27 -1.54
CA LYS A 35 15.79 8.93 -2.30
C LYS A 35 14.78 7.94 -2.89
N LYS A 36 15.28 6.84 -3.50
CA LYS A 36 14.41 5.75 -3.99
C LYS A 36 13.62 5.08 -2.87
N GLY A 37 14.24 4.86 -1.70
CA GLY A 37 13.56 4.31 -0.54
C GLY A 37 12.39 5.18 -0.07
N ILE A 38 12.60 6.49 0.03
CA ILE A 38 11.55 7.47 0.35
C ILE A 38 10.43 7.41 -0.70
N GLU A 39 10.79 7.40 -1.98
CA GLU A 39 9.83 7.34 -3.08
C GLU A 39 8.98 6.06 -3.02
N PHE A 40 9.59 4.89 -2.88
CA PHE A 40 8.88 3.62 -2.80
C PHE A 40 8.00 3.50 -1.57
N TYR A 41 8.47 3.98 -0.41
CA TYR A 41 7.62 4.03 0.78
C TYR A 41 6.42 4.96 0.57
N ASN A 42 6.61 6.13 -0.06
CA ASN A 42 5.48 7.02 -0.34
C ASN A 42 4.47 6.38 -1.29
N ILE A 43 4.91 5.71 -2.35
CA ILE A 43 4.02 4.96 -3.27
C ILE A 43 3.20 3.94 -2.49
N ALA A 44 3.84 3.13 -1.64
CA ALA A 44 3.17 2.08 -0.88
C ALA A 44 2.20 2.66 0.19
N ILE A 45 2.59 3.73 0.87
CA ILE A 45 1.72 4.43 1.84
C ILE A 45 0.50 5.02 1.13
N ASN A 46 0.69 5.68 0.00
CA ASN A 46 -0.39 6.29 -0.77
C ASN A 46 -1.36 5.24 -1.31
N LYS A 47 -0.82 4.14 -1.85
CA LYS A 47 -1.61 2.98 -2.29
C LYS A 47 -2.43 2.40 -1.14
N PHE A 48 -1.84 2.24 0.04
CA PHE A 48 -2.55 1.71 1.19
C PHE A 48 -3.68 2.65 1.65
N LEU A 49 -3.36 3.90 1.99
CA LEU A 49 -4.36 4.85 2.51
C LEU A 49 -5.47 5.14 1.51
N GLY A 50 -5.15 5.21 0.21
CA GLY A 50 -6.16 5.37 -0.83
C GLY A 50 -7.05 4.14 -1.01
N ASN A 51 -6.50 2.93 -0.90
CA ASN A 51 -7.32 1.70 -0.91
C ASN A 51 -8.31 1.69 0.25
N SER A 52 -7.86 2.09 1.45
CA SER A 52 -8.72 2.20 2.64
C SER A 52 -9.85 3.20 2.41
N LEU A 53 -9.54 4.39 1.90
CA LEU A 53 -10.50 5.45 1.60
C LEU A 53 -11.52 5.01 0.54
N ILE A 54 -11.05 4.44 -0.57
CA ILE A 54 -11.92 3.97 -1.65
C ILE A 54 -12.82 2.84 -1.14
N SER A 55 -12.27 1.88 -0.38
CA SER A 55 -13.06 0.78 0.18
C SER A 55 -14.14 1.29 1.15
N ARG A 56 -13.86 2.39 1.87
CA ARG A 56 -14.84 3.05 2.75
C ARG A 56 -15.98 3.71 1.99
N LEU A 57 -15.69 4.28 0.82
CA LEU A 57 -16.62 5.15 0.07
C LEU A 57 -17.36 4.46 -1.10
N LYS A 58 -16.77 3.43 -1.71
CA LYS A 58 -17.24 2.85 -2.99
C LYS A 58 -18.69 2.32 -2.96
N ASP A 59 -19.13 1.75 -1.84
CA ASP A 59 -20.37 0.98 -1.77
C ASP A 59 -21.62 1.83 -1.50
N ASN A 60 -21.46 3.14 -1.27
CA ASN A 60 -22.57 4.04 -0.94
C ASN A 60 -22.66 5.18 -1.95
N SER A 61 -23.86 5.68 -2.17
CA SER A 61 -24.08 6.97 -2.82
C SER A 61 -24.28 8.02 -1.74
N TYR A 62 -23.85 9.23 -2.03
CA TYR A 62 -23.95 10.36 -1.12
C TYR A 62 -24.79 11.45 -1.82
N SER A 63 -25.32 12.38 -1.06
CA SER A 63 -26.07 13.53 -1.60
C SER A 63 -25.34 14.86 -1.38
N ASN A 64 -24.36 14.88 -0.47
CA ASN A 64 -23.60 16.05 -0.05
C ASN A 64 -22.36 15.62 0.74
N ILE A 65 -21.50 16.59 1.04
CA ILE A 65 -20.25 16.36 1.78
C ILE A 65 -20.51 15.90 3.22
N GLU A 66 -21.62 16.30 3.84
CA GLU A 66 -21.97 15.90 5.21
C GLU A 66 -22.19 14.39 5.32
N GLU A 67 -22.85 13.78 4.34
CA GLU A 67 -23.03 12.31 4.29
C GLU A 67 -21.69 11.57 4.08
N VAL A 68 -20.79 12.15 3.28
CA VAL A 68 -19.43 11.62 3.09
C VAL A 68 -18.66 11.67 4.41
N ILE A 69 -18.65 12.83 5.09
CA ILE A 69 -18.00 13.01 6.40
C ILE A 69 -18.60 12.05 7.43
N ALA A 70 -19.92 11.86 7.44
CA ALA A 70 -20.59 10.91 8.32
C ALA A 70 -20.09 9.48 8.07
N LYS A 71 -19.90 9.07 6.81
CA LYS A 71 -19.37 7.76 6.48
C LYS A 71 -17.88 7.59 6.81
N LEU A 72 -17.11 8.68 6.78
CA LEU A 72 -15.71 8.67 7.16
C LEU A 72 -15.51 8.45 8.67
N GLN A 73 -16.53 8.69 9.51
CA GLN A 73 -16.43 8.42 10.95
C GLN A 73 -16.00 6.96 11.21
N PRO A 74 -15.08 6.72 12.15
CA PRO A 74 -14.71 5.37 12.57
C PRO A 74 -15.90 4.62 13.16
N ASP A 75 -15.98 3.31 12.88
CA ASP A 75 -17.00 2.44 13.51
C ASP A 75 -16.63 2.07 14.94
N THR A 76 -15.36 2.24 15.30
CA THR A 76 -14.79 1.83 16.59
C THR A 76 -13.53 2.63 16.92
N GLU A 77 -13.24 2.80 18.20
CA GLU A 77 -11.98 3.40 18.68
C GLU A 77 -10.79 2.41 18.62
N LYS A 78 -11.09 1.11 18.48
CA LYS A 78 -10.09 0.06 18.24
C LYS A 78 -9.41 0.31 16.90
N GLY A 79 -8.09 0.09 16.82
CA GLY A 79 -7.29 0.41 15.62
C GLY A 79 -6.50 1.71 15.71
N SER A 80 -6.74 2.54 16.73
CA SER A 80 -5.91 3.70 17.00
C SER A 80 -4.49 3.32 17.44
N GLY A 81 -3.54 4.22 17.19
CA GLY A 81 -2.16 4.08 17.69
C GLY A 81 -1.28 3.12 16.88
N GLU A 82 -0.51 2.31 17.61
CA GLU A 82 0.46 1.38 17.03
C GLU A 82 -0.16 0.03 16.72
N TRP A 83 0.43 -0.65 15.74
CA TRP A 83 0.01 -1.98 15.29
C TRP A 83 1.21 -2.93 15.38
N ILE A 84 0.92 -4.18 15.70
CA ILE A 84 1.91 -5.25 15.85
C ILE A 84 1.54 -6.46 15.01
N ASP A 85 2.53 -7.30 14.75
CA ASP A 85 2.37 -8.59 14.09
C ASP A 85 2.54 -9.71 15.12
N LEU A 86 1.47 -10.45 15.35
CA LEU A 86 1.44 -11.63 16.22
C LEU A 86 1.40 -12.88 15.35
N SER A 87 2.56 -13.26 14.83
CA SER A 87 2.72 -14.48 14.02
C SER A 87 1.77 -14.54 12.80
N GLY A 88 1.55 -13.41 12.14
CA GLY A 88 0.65 -13.25 11.00
C GLY A 88 -0.66 -12.54 11.32
N LEU A 89 -1.04 -12.44 12.60
CA LEU A 89 -2.18 -11.63 13.03
C LEU A 89 -1.73 -10.18 13.22
N ILE A 90 -2.11 -9.33 12.26
CA ILE A 90 -1.88 -7.89 12.34
C ILE A 90 -2.98 -7.25 13.19
N ALA A 91 -2.63 -6.74 14.38
CA ALA A 91 -3.60 -6.24 15.35
C ALA A 91 -3.17 -4.91 15.99
N PRO A 92 -4.13 -4.08 16.46
CA PRO A 92 -3.83 -2.86 17.20
C PRO A 92 -3.20 -3.19 18.56
N LYS A 93 -2.08 -2.56 18.87
CA LYS A 93 -1.31 -2.83 20.09
C LYS A 93 -2.14 -2.62 21.36
N ASN A 94 -2.99 -1.59 21.40
CA ASN A 94 -3.84 -1.30 22.56
C ASN A 94 -4.86 -2.41 22.84
N VAL A 95 -5.39 -3.05 21.80
CA VAL A 95 -6.32 -4.18 21.93
C VAL A 95 -5.58 -5.40 22.49
N ILE A 96 -4.35 -5.65 22.02
CA ILE A 96 -3.51 -6.73 22.54
C ILE A 96 -3.07 -6.47 23.99
N ASP A 97 -2.64 -5.26 24.31
CA ASP A 97 -2.25 -4.90 25.68
C ASP A 97 -3.41 -5.13 26.66
N THR A 98 -4.66 -4.84 26.22
CA THR A 98 -5.86 -5.10 27.02
C THR A 98 -6.06 -6.61 27.25
N LEU A 99 -5.97 -7.41 26.18
CA LEU A 99 -6.06 -8.88 26.28
C LEU A 99 -4.97 -9.46 27.20
N LEU A 100 -3.74 -8.95 27.13
CA LEU A 100 -2.65 -9.38 28.01
C LEU A 100 -2.97 -9.11 29.49
N CYS A 101 -3.48 -7.92 29.82
CA CYS A 101 -3.90 -7.60 31.18
C CYS A 101 -5.02 -8.54 31.67
N GLU A 102 -5.99 -8.86 30.80
CA GLU A 102 -7.08 -9.76 31.15
C GLU A 102 -6.63 -11.21 31.35
N ILE A 103 -5.62 -11.66 30.60
CA ILE A 103 -4.97 -12.96 30.80
C ILE A 103 -4.21 -12.99 32.14
N GLU A 104 -3.42 -11.95 32.44
CA GLU A 104 -2.70 -11.82 33.71
C GLU A 104 -3.64 -11.81 34.92
N ASP A 105 -4.83 -11.23 34.77
CA ASP A 105 -5.89 -11.22 35.77
C ASP A 105 -6.68 -12.55 35.86
N ASN A 106 -6.32 -13.58 35.09
CA ASN A 106 -7.02 -14.86 34.98
C ASN A 106 -8.51 -14.72 34.54
N LYS A 107 -8.84 -13.72 33.73
CA LYS A 107 -10.21 -13.51 33.20
C LYS A 107 -10.52 -14.33 31.96
N HIS A 108 -9.49 -14.83 31.28
CA HIS A 108 -9.62 -15.63 30.07
C HIS A 108 -9.01 -17.02 30.22
N ASN A 109 -9.71 -18.01 29.68
CA ASN A 109 -9.16 -19.33 29.38
C ASN A 109 -8.67 -19.39 27.93
N LEU A 110 -8.08 -20.53 27.53
CA LEU A 110 -7.49 -20.70 26.21
C LEU A 110 -8.49 -20.47 25.05
N ASP A 111 -9.72 -20.98 25.18
CA ASP A 111 -10.75 -20.85 24.15
C ASP A 111 -11.19 -19.38 23.98
N GLN A 112 -11.26 -18.62 25.08
CA GLN A 112 -11.58 -17.20 25.05
C GLN A 112 -10.44 -16.38 24.41
N ILE A 113 -9.19 -16.71 24.71
CA ILE A 113 -8.03 -16.06 24.05
C ILE A 113 -8.07 -16.32 22.54
N GLN A 114 -8.37 -17.55 22.12
CA GLN A 114 -8.53 -17.86 20.71
C GLN A 114 -9.67 -17.04 20.07
N HIS A 115 -10.80 -16.94 20.76
CA HIS A 115 -11.94 -16.15 20.27
C HIS A 115 -11.58 -14.67 20.08
N GLU A 116 -10.82 -14.08 21.01
CA GLU A 116 -10.35 -12.70 20.88
C GLU A 116 -9.45 -12.51 19.64
N PHE A 117 -8.58 -13.47 19.33
CA PHE A 117 -7.78 -13.42 18.09
C PHE A 117 -8.64 -13.55 16.84
N GLU A 118 -9.63 -14.43 16.84
CA GLU A 118 -10.60 -14.58 15.74
C GLU A 118 -11.40 -13.29 15.53
N ASP A 119 -11.82 -12.64 16.62
CA ASP A 119 -12.54 -11.37 16.58
C ASP A 119 -11.68 -10.23 16.06
N MET A 120 -10.40 -10.17 16.45
CA MET A 120 -9.46 -9.18 15.89
C MET A 120 -9.27 -9.38 14.39
N HIS A 121 -9.11 -10.62 13.93
CA HIS A 121 -8.99 -10.94 12.52
C HIS A 121 -10.26 -10.55 11.74
N LYS A 122 -11.43 -10.92 12.26
CA LYS A 122 -12.73 -10.63 11.65
C LYS A 122 -12.98 -9.12 11.53
N ASN A 123 -12.55 -8.34 12.52
CA ASN A 123 -12.75 -6.89 12.56
C ASN A 123 -11.57 -6.09 11.98
N TYR A 124 -10.61 -6.74 11.32
CA TYR A 124 -9.40 -6.11 10.77
C TYR A 124 -9.69 -4.83 10.00
N TYR A 125 -10.64 -4.86 9.05
CA TYR A 125 -10.94 -3.69 8.20
C TYR A 125 -11.57 -2.53 8.97
N GLN A 126 -12.32 -2.80 10.04
CA GLN A 126 -12.85 -1.73 10.89
C GLN A 126 -11.73 -1.04 11.66
N TYR A 127 -10.82 -1.83 12.23
CA TYR A 127 -9.67 -1.31 12.97
C TYR A 127 -8.72 -0.56 12.02
N GLU A 128 -8.45 -1.15 10.86
CA GLU A 128 -7.60 -0.58 9.82
C GLU A 128 -8.14 0.78 9.36
N TRP A 129 -9.45 0.93 9.19
CA TRP A 129 -10.06 2.21 8.86
C TRP A 129 -9.81 3.27 9.94
N THR A 130 -9.99 2.94 11.23
CA THR A 130 -9.69 3.85 12.34
C THR A 130 -8.24 4.34 12.28
N TRP A 131 -7.30 3.44 11.97
CA TRP A 131 -5.91 3.81 11.77
C TRP A 131 -5.69 4.69 10.53
N ALA A 132 -6.20 4.26 9.37
CA ALA A 132 -6.01 4.92 8.08
C ALA A 132 -6.56 6.35 8.09
N LEU A 133 -7.76 6.54 8.64
CA LEU A 133 -8.36 7.85 8.81
C LEU A 133 -7.47 8.78 9.63
N SER A 134 -6.91 8.32 10.76
CA SER A 134 -5.99 9.13 11.56
C SER A 134 -4.78 9.61 10.76
N LYS A 135 -4.25 8.77 9.85
CA LYS A 135 -3.12 9.11 8.99
C LYS A 135 -3.52 10.07 7.88
N LEU A 136 -4.71 9.93 7.33
CA LEU A 136 -5.28 10.86 6.34
C LEU A 136 -5.48 12.25 6.95
N LEU A 137 -6.11 12.35 8.12
CA LEU A 137 -6.33 13.62 8.83
C LEU A 137 -5.01 14.32 9.17
N ASN A 138 -4.02 13.57 9.66
CA ASN A 138 -2.67 14.11 9.91
C ASN A 138 -1.99 14.62 8.63
N ARG A 139 -2.17 13.90 7.50
CA ARG A 139 -1.61 14.30 6.21
C ARG A 139 -2.27 15.56 5.65
N TRP A 140 -3.57 15.67 5.78
CA TRP A 140 -4.33 16.86 5.39
C TRP A 140 -4.17 18.02 6.36
N ASN A 141 -3.64 17.75 7.57
CA ASN A 141 -3.55 18.69 8.67
C ASN A 141 -4.92 19.32 8.99
N LYS A 142 -5.95 18.46 9.09
CA LYS A 142 -7.36 18.84 9.25
C LYS A 142 -8.07 17.97 10.27
N LYS A 143 -9.10 18.52 10.89
CA LYS A 143 -10.11 17.73 11.61
C LYS A 143 -11.06 17.08 10.62
N LEU A 144 -11.74 16.02 11.04
CA LEU A 144 -12.71 15.32 10.20
C LEU A 144 -13.84 16.24 9.70
N THR A 145 -14.28 17.18 10.52
CA THR A 145 -15.30 18.18 10.16
C THR A 145 -14.84 19.21 9.12
N GLU A 146 -13.54 19.26 8.81
CA GLU A 146 -12.92 20.22 7.90
C GLU A 146 -12.50 19.57 6.57
N VAL A 147 -12.71 18.24 6.43
CA VAL A 147 -12.38 17.50 5.21
C VAL A 147 -13.29 17.96 4.07
N SER A 148 -12.69 18.31 2.93
CA SER A 148 -13.40 18.71 1.72
C SER A 148 -13.34 17.63 0.64
N TYR A 149 -14.17 17.79 -0.41
CA TYR A 149 -14.07 16.98 -1.61
C TYR A 149 -12.68 17.04 -2.25
N ASP A 150 -12.03 18.20 -2.25
CA ASP A 150 -10.68 18.35 -2.82
C ASP A 150 -9.65 17.47 -2.10
N ASP A 151 -9.74 17.31 -0.78
CA ASP A 151 -8.85 16.43 -0.01
C ASP A 151 -9.03 14.97 -0.43
N ILE A 152 -10.28 14.56 -0.61
CA ILE A 152 -10.68 13.20 -1.01
C ILE A 152 -10.23 12.94 -2.44
N PHE A 153 -10.52 13.85 -3.37
CA PHE A 153 -10.13 13.73 -4.78
C PHE A 153 -8.62 13.69 -4.93
N SER A 154 -7.90 14.57 -4.23
CA SER A 154 -6.44 14.57 -4.25
C SER A 154 -5.86 13.25 -3.74
N MET A 155 -6.46 12.64 -2.72
CA MET A 155 -6.02 11.34 -2.22
C MET A 155 -6.35 10.20 -3.19
N ILE A 156 -7.51 10.22 -3.85
CA ILE A 156 -7.87 9.22 -4.88
C ILE A 156 -6.94 9.33 -6.09
N GLU A 157 -6.62 10.54 -6.54
CA GLU A 157 -5.66 10.76 -7.63
C GLU A 157 -4.26 10.28 -7.25
N LEU A 158 -3.77 10.67 -6.07
CA LEU A 158 -2.47 10.23 -5.56
C LEU A 158 -2.39 8.70 -5.42
N TRP A 159 -3.48 8.07 -5.02
CA TRP A 159 -3.62 6.63 -4.98
C TRP A 159 -3.52 6.00 -6.37
N LYS A 160 -4.28 6.53 -7.34
CA LYS A 160 -4.31 6.06 -8.73
C LYS A 160 -2.91 6.14 -9.33
N GLU A 161 -2.24 7.28 -9.20
CA GLU A 161 -0.85 7.46 -9.63
C GLU A 161 0.10 6.45 -8.99
N SER A 162 -0.06 6.20 -7.68
CA SER A 162 0.80 5.27 -6.94
C SER A 162 0.58 3.81 -7.36
N VAL A 163 -0.67 3.40 -7.60
CA VAL A 163 -0.99 2.07 -8.10
C VAL A 163 -0.42 1.87 -9.51
N VAL A 164 -0.73 2.79 -10.43
CA VAL A 164 -0.25 2.73 -11.81
C VAL A 164 1.28 2.74 -11.87
N LYS A 165 1.94 3.56 -11.04
CA LYS A 165 3.40 3.60 -10.97
C LYS A 165 3.99 2.30 -10.47
N LEU A 166 3.41 1.70 -9.42
CA LEU A 166 3.86 0.41 -8.91
C LEU A 166 3.70 -0.69 -9.96
N ASP A 167 2.56 -0.76 -10.63
CA ASP A 167 2.31 -1.74 -11.69
C ASP A 167 3.23 -1.55 -12.90
N LYS A 168 3.53 -0.30 -13.27
CA LYS A 168 4.54 0.00 -14.30
C LYS A 168 5.95 -0.45 -13.90
N LEU A 169 6.31 -0.35 -12.62
CA LEU A 169 7.58 -0.87 -12.11
C LEU A 169 7.61 -2.40 -12.20
N ILE A 170 6.53 -3.08 -11.80
CA ILE A 170 6.38 -4.53 -11.92
C ILE A 170 6.46 -4.97 -13.38
N TYR A 171 5.73 -4.31 -14.27
CA TYR A 171 5.77 -4.55 -15.71
C TYR A 171 7.18 -4.35 -16.28
N SER A 172 7.85 -3.25 -15.91
CA SER A 172 9.21 -2.98 -16.37
C SER A 172 10.21 -4.00 -15.86
N ASP A 173 9.99 -4.58 -14.68
CA ASP A 173 10.85 -5.61 -14.13
C ASP A 173 10.62 -6.94 -14.82
N ALA A 174 9.35 -7.34 -15.01
CA ALA A 174 8.98 -8.50 -15.80
C ALA A 174 9.57 -8.41 -17.22
N LYS A 175 9.51 -7.23 -17.87
CA LYS A 175 10.08 -7.03 -19.21
C LYS A 175 11.56 -7.39 -19.31
N LYS A 176 12.36 -7.20 -18.24
CA LYS A 176 13.79 -7.55 -18.23
C LYS A 176 14.00 -9.06 -18.35
N GLU A 177 13.10 -9.86 -17.79
CA GLU A 177 13.15 -11.32 -17.90
C GLU A 177 12.95 -11.79 -19.35
N PHE A 178 12.33 -10.95 -20.19
CA PHE A 178 12.10 -11.21 -21.62
C PHE A 178 13.11 -10.52 -22.56
N ASP A 179 14.04 -9.73 -22.01
CA ASP A 179 15.00 -8.97 -22.80
C ASP A 179 16.13 -9.87 -23.35
N LEU A 180 16.67 -9.50 -24.52
CA LEU A 180 17.58 -10.33 -25.34
C LEU A 180 18.87 -10.75 -24.60
N ASN A 181 19.31 -9.99 -23.60
CA ASN A 181 20.49 -10.34 -22.80
C ASN A 181 20.26 -11.51 -21.82
N SER A 182 18.99 -11.88 -21.59
CA SER A 182 18.57 -13.06 -20.82
C SER A 182 18.67 -14.36 -21.62
N LYS A 183 19.08 -14.30 -22.91
CA LYS A 183 19.20 -15.43 -23.84
C LYS A 183 20.50 -16.22 -23.74
N THR A 184 21.36 -15.93 -22.76
CA THR A 184 22.71 -16.53 -22.62
C THR A 184 22.71 -18.04 -22.34
N GLY A 185 21.54 -18.69 -22.23
CA GLY A 185 21.38 -20.14 -22.13
C GLY A 185 20.35 -20.75 -23.09
N PHE A 186 19.91 -20.02 -24.12
CA PHE A 186 18.91 -20.50 -25.10
C PHE A 186 19.54 -20.69 -26.49
N GLY A 187 19.19 -21.81 -27.12
CA GLY A 187 19.68 -22.27 -28.41
C GLY A 187 20.87 -23.23 -28.32
N VAL A 188 20.62 -24.46 -28.77
CA VAL A 188 21.65 -25.46 -29.09
C VAL A 188 22.45 -24.97 -30.30
N ASP A 189 23.65 -24.38 -30.11
CA ASP A 189 24.66 -23.97 -31.12
C ASP A 189 24.12 -23.52 -32.50
N GLY A 190 22.95 -22.87 -32.50
CA GLY A 190 22.15 -22.58 -33.68
C GLY A 190 22.19 -21.12 -34.09
N ASN A 191 21.53 -20.81 -35.19
CA ASN A 191 21.41 -19.43 -35.67
C ASN A 191 20.47 -18.59 -34.76
N GLU A 192 20.49 -17.27 -34.92
CA GLU A 192 19.70 -16.35 -34.07
C GLU A 192 18.19 -16.63 -34.09
N GLU A 193 17.67 -17.21 -35.18
CA GLU A 193 16.27 -17.57 -35.32
C GLU A 193 15.91 -18.81 -34.49
N GLN A 194 16.79 -19.82 -34.46
CA GLN A 194 16.63 -20.99 -33.59
C GLN A 194 16.72 -20.61 -32.10
N LYS A 195 17.64 -19.70 -31.73
CA LYS A 195 17.69 -19.15 -30.38
C LYS A 195 16.41 -18.40 -30.01
N HIS A 196 15.82 -17.68 -30.96
CA HIS A 196 14.57 -16.97 -30.75
C HIS A 196 13.40 -17.95 -30.53
N GLN A 197 13.28 -18.98 -31.37
CA GLN A 197 12.23 -20.00 -31.25
C GLN A 197 12.37 -20.83 -29.97
N ASP A 198 13.59 -21.18 -29.56
CA ASP A 198 13.85 -21.89 -28.30
C ASP A 198 13.51 -21.02 -27.08
N PHE A 199 13.91 -19.74 -27.12
CA PHE A 199 13.54 -18.76 -26.11
C PHE A 199 12.02 -18.60 -25.99
N GLU A 200 11.31 -18.42 -27.11
CA GLU A 200 9.84 -18.32 -27.11
C GLU A 200 9.17 -19.62 -26.66
N SER A 201 9.73 -20.78 -26.97
CA SER A 201 9.21 -22.07 -26.54
C SER A 201 9.29 -22.27 -25.02
N VAL A 202 10.30 -21.70 -24.36
CA VAL A 202 10.50 -21.85 -22.91
C VAL A 202 9.93 -20.68 -22.10
N ARG A 203 10.12 -19.45 -22.58
CA ARG A 203 9.69 -18.23 -21.87
C ARG A 203 8.33 -17.71 -22.33
N GLY A 204 7.88 -18.11 -23.52
CA GLY A 204 6.69 -17.57 -24.15
C GLY A 204 6.92 -16.17 -24.74
N ASN A 205 5.86 -15.62 -25.32
CA ASN A 205 5.83 -14.25 -25.80
C ASN A 205 5.44 -13.30 -24.67
N PHE A 206 6.17 -12.20 -24.52
CA PHE A 206 5.95 -11.22 -23.45
C PHE A 206 4.55 -10.58 -23.50
N GLU A 207 4.06 -10.25 -24.69
CA GLU A 207 2.78 -9.56 -24.89
C GLU A 207 1.58 -10.46 -24.61
N SER A 208 1.71 -11.78 -24.81
CA SER A 208 0.66 -12.75 -24.49
C SER A 208 0.84 -13.40 -23.12
N ASN A 209 1.85 -13.00 -22.34
CA ASN A 209 2.11 -13.59 -21.04
C ASN A 209 0.96 -13.27 -20.04
N PRO A 210 0.36 -14.28 -19.38
CA PRO A 210 -0.77 -14.06 -18.48
C PRO A 210 -0.49 -13.09 -17.32
N PHE A 211 0.74 -13.09 -16.78
CA PHE A 211 1.12 -12.15 -15.73
C PHE A 211 1.17 -10.71 -16.25
N VAL A 212 1.75 -10.50 -17.43
CA VAL A 212 1.84 -9.18 -18.06
C VAL A 212 0.44 -8.64 -18.37
N LEU A 213 -0.44 -9.48 -18.92
CA LEU A 213 -1.83 -9.13 -19.19
C LEU A 213 -2.58 -8.78 -17.90
N GLU A 214 -2.35 -9.50 -16.81
CA GLU A 214 -2.98 -9.22 -15.52
C GLU A 214 -2.50 -7.89 -14.92
N VAL A 215 -1.22 -7.55 -15.04
CA VAL A 215 -0.70 -6.23 -14.61
C VAL A 215 -1.34 -5.10 -15.42
N LEU A 216 -1.46 -5.25 -16.74
CA LEU A 216 -2.12 -4.26 -17.60
C LEU A 216 -3.62 -4.14 -17.30
N ASN A 217 -4.29 -5.26 -17.03
CA ASN A 217 -5.69 -5.30 -16.64
C ASN A 217 -5.90 -4.64 -15.27
N HIS A 218 -5.02 -4.91 -14.29
CA HIS A 218 -5.05 -4.30 -12.97
C HIS A 218 -4.90 -2.77 -13.07
N ILE A 219 -3.97 -2.26 -13.88
CA ILE A 219 -3.84 -0.82 -14.17
C ILE A 219 -5.18 -0.24 -14.65
N LYS A 220 -5.81 -0.88 -15.64
CA LYS A 220 -7.09 -0.42 -16.21
C LYS A 220 -8.20 -0.41 -15.16
N ILE A 221 -8.39 -1.52 -14.44
CA ILE A 221 -9.44 -1.66 -13.42
C ILE A 221 -9.28 -0.62 -12.32
N LYS A 222 -8.05 -0.41 -11.83
CA LYS A 222 -7.79 0.54 -10.73
C LYS A 222 -7.91 1.99 -11.19
N THR A 223 -7.51 2.30 -12.42
CA THR A 223 -7.73 3.63 -13.03
C THR A 223 -9.22 3.94 -13.07
N ASN A 224 -10.02 3.05 -13.67
CA ASN A 224 -11.47 3.21 -13.77
C ASN A 224 -12.13 3.33 -12.39
N LEU A 225 -11.73 2.50 -11.41
CA LEU A 225 -12.28 2.57 -10.06
C LEU A 225 -12.07 3.95 -9.41
N GLY A 226 -10.91 4.57 -9.61
CA GLY A 226 -10.64 5.92 -9.10
C GLY A 226 -11.48 6.98 -9.81
N ASP A 227 -11.52 6.92 -11.14
CA ASP A 227 -12.26 7.87 -11.96
C ASP A 227 -13.77 7.80 -11.69
N ASP A 228 -14.34 6.59 -11.65
CA ASP A 228 -15.76 6.35 -11.37
C ASP A 228 -16.15 6.89 -9.99
N LEU A 229 -15.31 6.73 -8.97
CA LEU A 229 -15.58 7.24 -7.63
C LEU A 229 -15.53 8.77 -7.58
N ILE A 230 -14.56 9.39 -8.26
CA ILE A 230 -14.47 10.85 -8.34
C ILE A 230 -15.71 11.41 -9.05
N GLU A 231 -16.10 10.86 -10.18
CA GLU A 231 -17.28 11.31 -10.92
C GLU A 231 -18.57 11.12 -10.10
N LYS A 232 -18.71 9.99 -9.41
CA LYS A 232 -19.85 9.74 -8.51
C LYS A 232 -19.97 10.78 -7.39
N LEU A 233 -18.84 11.28 -6.88
CA LEU A 233 -18.80 12.27 -5.81
C LEU A 233 -18.96 13.71 -6.33
N LYS A 234 -18.61 14.00 -7.59
CA LYS A 234 -18.81 15.31 -8.22
C LYS A 234 -20.26 15.61 -8.61
N LEU A 235 -21.05 14.57 -8.90
CA LEU A 235 -22.45 14.70 -9.35
C LEU A 235 -23.43 15.02 -8.21
N GLN A 236 -22.94 15.51 -7.08
CA GLN A 236 -23.68 15.80 -5.84
C GLN A 236 -23.46 17.26 -5.43
#